data_AF-A0A8D6U652-F1
#
_entry.id   AF-A0A8D6U652-F1
#
_cell.length_a   1.000
_cell.length_b   1.000
_cell.length_c   1.000
_cell.angle_alpha   90.00
_cell.angle_beta   90.00
_cell.angle_gamma   90.00
#
_symmetry.space_group_name_H-M   'P 1'
#
loop_
_entity.id
_entity.type
_entity.pdbx_description
1 polymer ?
#
loop_
_entity_poly.entity_id
_entity_poly.type
_entity_poly.pdbx_seq_one_letter_code
_entity_poly.pdbx_strand_id
1 'polypeptide(L)'
;MPQEAPADLILSAMQAAIERFDLPEHYHTLLENVKAQIESPELTIGGRLVTEIEHLSLETFGQEKGQAYHDYAWHAHYALKGYENMELSTQLLLFDAIQKGVNVNILDENDQFLKLWHGDHVEYVKNANMTVKDNYITPLVMENKVVTKKLLAQAGFPVPAGQELADKDIALRYFSQVKDKDIVVKPKSTNYAD
;
A
#
# COMPACT_ATOMS: atom_id res chain seq x y z
N MET A 1 32.89 -30.03 28.71
CA MET A 1 31.72 -29.99 27.82
C MET A 1 30.84 -28.83 28.26
N PRO A 2 30.15 -28.09 27.37
CA PRO A 2 29.18 -27.10 27.80
C PRO A 2 28.15 -27.78 28.72
N GLN A 3 27.71 -27.07 29.73
CA GLN A 3 26.63 -27.53 30.61
C GLN A 3 25.36 -27.74 29.76
N GLU A 4 24.64 -28.85 29.97
CA GLU A 4 23.37 -29.10 29.25
C GLU A 4 22.43 -27.91 29.46
N ALA A 5 21.99 -27.31 28.35
CA ALA A 5 21.06 -26.19 28.41
C ALA A 5 19.68 -26.69 28.89
N PRO A 6 18.97 -25.93 29.74
CA PRO A 6 17.65 -26.34 30.25
C PRO A 6 16.54 -26.12 29.20
N ALA A 7 16.67 -26.75 28.03
CA ALA A 7 15.77 -26.58 26.90
C ALA A 7 14.33 -26.98 27.24
N ASP A 8 14.16 -28.12 27.90
CA ASP A 8 12.84 -28.63 28.30
C ASP A 8 12.07 -27.66 29.20
N LEU A 9 12.77 -26.96 30.10
CA LEU A 9 12.18 -25.97 30.98
C LEU A 9 11.62 -24.79 30.19
N ILE A 10 12.38 -24.29 29.21
CA ILE A 10 11.99 -23.15 28.37
C ILE A 10 10.83 -23.55 27.45
N LEU A 11 10.92 -24.70 26.78
CA LEU A 11 9.87 -25.19 25.89
C LEU A 11 8.56 -25.43 26.64
N SER A 12 8.62 -26.00 27.83
CA SER A 12 7.44 -26.21 28.68
C SER A 12 6.84 -24.89 29.14
N ALA A 13 7.67 -23.89 29.48
CA ALA A 13 7.20 -22.56 29.83
C ALA A 13 6.53 -21.85 28.64
N MET A 14 7.08 -21.97 27.43
CA MET A 14 6.48 -21.43 26.22
C MET A 14 5.13 -22.10 25.90
N GLN A 15 5.06 -23.42 25.98
CA GLN A 15 3.80 -24.17 25.81
C GLN A 15 2.74 -23.69 26.81
N ALA A 16 3.10 -23.59 28.09
CA ALA A 16 2.20 -23.12 29.14
C ALA A 16 1.74 -21.69 28.88
N ALA A 17 2.60 -20.81 28.36
CA ALA A 17 2.20 -19.44 28.00
C ALA A 17 1.19 -19.44 26.84
N ILE A 18 1.43 -20.24 25.80
CA ILE A 18 0.53 -20.36 24.64
C ILE A 18 -0.86 -20.83 25.09
N GLU A 19 -0.92 -21.88 25.92
CA GLU A 19 -2.18 -22.42 26.43
C GLU A 19 -2.87 -21.46 27.42
N ARG A 20 -2.11 -20.85 28.33
CA ARG A 20 -2.67 -19.99 29.39
C ARG A 20 -3.33 -18.73 28.84
N PHE A 21 -2.80 -18.21 27.74
CA PHE A 21 -3.29 -17.01 27.07
C PHE A 21 -4.15 -17.29 25.83
N ASP A 22 -4.45 -18.57 25.54
CA ASP A 22 -5.22 -18.99 24.36
C ASP A 22 -4.68 -18.36 23.07
N LEU A 23 -3.35 -18.46 22.89
CA LEU A 23 -2.69 -17.81 21.76
C LEU A 23 -3.03 -18.53 20.45
N PRO A 24 -3.08 -17.80 19.32
CA PRO A 24 -3.42 -18.40 18.03
C PRO A 24 -2.51 -19.57 17.63
N GLU A 25 -3.05 -20.49 16.83
CA GLU A 25 -2.39 -21.72 16.35
C GLU A 25 -0.99 -21.52 15.73
N HIS A 26 -0.73 -20.34 15.17
CA HIS A 26 0.58 -20.03 14.63
C HIS A 26 1.70 -20.14 15.68
N TYR A 27 1.43 -19.83 16.96
CA TYR A 27 2.42 -19.96 18.02
C TYR A 27 2.71 -21.42 18.37
N HIS A 28 1.70 -22.30 18.31
CA HIS A 28 1.91 -23.74 18.45
C HIS A 28 2.81 -24.27 17.34
N THR A 29 2.55 -23.87 16.08
CA THR A 29 3.38 -24.24 14.94
C THR A 29 4.83 -23.77 15.10
N LEU A 30 5.03 -22.53 15.58
CA LEU A 30 6.37 -22.00 15.85
C LEU A 30 7.11 -22.80 16.94
N LEU A 31 6.42 -23.18 18.01
CA LEU A 31 7.01 -23.95 19.10
C LEU A 31 7.41 -25.36 18.64
N GLU A 32 6.57 -26.04 17.84
CA GLU A 32 6.92 -27.34 17.25
C GLU A 32 8.15 -27.24 16.32
N ASN A 33 8.26 -26.16 15.54
CA ASN A 33 9.46 -25.93 14.73
C ASN A 33 10.72 -25.76 15.57
N VAL A 34 10.63 -25.11 16.74
CA VAL A 34 11.77 -24.98 17.67
C VAL A 34 12.15 -26.34 18.26
N LYS A 35 11.17 -27.16 18.68
CA LYS A 35 11.40 -28.52 19.16
C LYS A 35 12.12 -29.37 18.11
N ALA A 36 11.64 -29.35 16.87
CA ALA A 36 12.27 -30.06 15.75
C ALA A 36 13.73 -29.63 15.51
N GLN A 37 14.05 -28.34 15.63
CA GLN A 37 15.42 -27.84 15.49
C GLN A 37 16.36 -28.31 16.62
N ILE A 38 15.84 -28.59 17.81
CA ILE A 38 16.61 -29.14 18.93
C ILE A 38 16.89 -30.62 18.71
N GLU A 39 15.89 -31.37 18.23
CA GLU A 39 16.02 -32.80 17.91
C GLU A 39 16.95 -33.04 16.70
N SER A 40 16.86 -32.17 15.69
CA SER A 40 17.59 -32.24 14.42
C SER A 40 18.37 -30.94 14.14
N PRO A 41 19.66 -30.84 14.56
CA PRO A 41 20.48 -29.64 14.41
C PRO A 41 20.63 -29.14 12.96
N GLU A 42 20.51 -30.01 11.97
CA GLU A 42 20.49 -29.70 10.54
C GLU A 42 19.35 -28.76 10.14
N LEU A 43 18.26 -28.71 10.92
CA LEU A 43 17.13 -27.79 10.68
C LEU A 43 17.39 -26.38 11.21
N THR A 44 18.39 -26.22 12.09
CA THR A 44 18.78 -24.90 12.60
C THR A 44 19.35 -24.03 11.47
N ILE A 45 19.35 -22.71 11.65
CA ILE A 45 20.01 -21.80 10.70
C ILE A 45 21.49 -22.19 10.52
N GLY A 46 22.20 -22.54 11.59
CA GLY A 46 23.60 -22.97 11.52
C GLY A 46 23.78 -24.29 10.76
N GLY A 47 22.92 -25.28 11.02
CA GLY A 47 22.94 -26.57 10.31
C GLY A 47 22.65 -26.44 8.82
N ARG A 48 21.73 -25.55 8.45
CA ARG A 48 21.45 -25.24 7.04
C ARG A 48 22.56 -24.43 6.38
N LEU A 49 23.21 -23.52 7.12
CA LEU A 49 24.25 -22.67 6.57
C LEU A 49 25.57 -23.44 6.37
N VAL A 50 25.84 -24.46 7.19
CA VAL A 50 27.07 -25.25 7.08
C VAL A 50 27.14 -26.02 5.76
N THR A 51 26.00 -26.38 5.17
CA THR A 51 25.95 -27.07 3.87
C THR A 51 26.29 -26.17 2.69
N GLU A 52 26.26 -24.84 2.91
CA GLU A 52 26.57 -23.81 1.91
C GLU A 52 28.02 -23.30 2.01
N ILE A 53 28.80 -23.78 3.01
CA ILE A 53 30.19 -23.37 3.20
C ILE A 53 31.09 -24.11 2.19
N GLU A 54 31.78 -23.33 1.36
CA GLU A 54 32.82 -23.82 0.47
C GLU A 54 34.18 -23.26 0.90
N HIS A 55 35.18 -24.12 1.05
CA HIS A 55 36.54 -23.70 1.44
C HIS A 55 36.61 -22.82 2.71
N LEU A 56 35.76 -23.12 3.72
CA LEU A 56 35.62 -22.33 4.95
C LEU A 56 35.16 -20.88 4.72
N SER A 57 34.48 -20.62 3.61
CA SER A 57 33.94 -19.32 3.23
C SER A 57 32.45 -19.43 2.86
N LEU A 58 31.71 -18.36 3.15
CA LEU A 58 30.34 -18.14 2.67
C LEU A 58 30.28 -17.07 1.57
N GLU A 59 31.42 -16.72 0.99
CA GLU A 59 31.50 -15.64 0.00
C GLU A 59 30.64 -15.92 -1.23
N THR A 60 30.77 -17.11 -1.84
CA THR A 60 29.97 -17.52 -3.00
C THR A 60 28.47 -17.47 -2.68
N PHE A 61 28.06 -18.13 -1.59
CA PHE A 61 26.67 -18.12 -1.13
C PHE A 61 26.15 -16.70 -0.88
N GLY A 62 26.95 -15.85 -0.22
CA GLY A 62 26.60 -14.47 0.07
C GLY A 62 26.41 -13.62 -1.18
N GLN A 63 27.28 -13.77 -2.18
CA GLN A 63 27.17 -13.09 -3.46
C GLN A 63 25.90 -13.54 -4.22
N GLU A 64 25.64 -14.84 -4.26
CA GLU A 64 24.44 -15.40 -4.90
C GLU A 64 23.15 -14.89 -4.25
N LYS A 65 23.05 -14.96 -2.91
CA LYS A 65 21.86 -14.44 -2.20
C LYS A 65 21.73 -12.93 -2.34
N GLY A 66 22.84 -12.19 -2.28
CA GLY A 66 22.84 -10.74 -2.49
C GLY A 66 22.30 -10.35 -3.86
N GLN A 67 22.77 -11.01 -4.92
CA GLN A 67 22.27 -10.79 -6.27
C GLN A 67 20.78 -11.14 -6.38
N ALA A 68 20.37 -12.30 -5.86
CA ALA A 68 18.97 -12.70 -5.87
C ALA A 68 18.04 -11.72 -5.14
N TYR A 69 18.47 -11.18 -3.99
CA TYR A 69 17.69 -10.19 -3.24
C TYR A 69 17.65 -8.83 -3.92
N HIS A 70 18.75 -8.42 -4.57
CA HIS A 70 18.77 -7.22 -5.39
C HIS A 70 17.77 -7.35 -6.56
N ASP A 71 17.81 -8.45 -7.30
CA ASP A 71 16.90 -8.70 -8.42
C ASP A 71 15.43 -8.78 -7.96
N TYR A 72 15.19 -9.40 -6.79
CA TYR A 72 13.88 -9.43 -6.17
C TYR A 72 13.35 -8.03 -5.83
N ALA A 73 14.21 -7.16 -5.27
CA ALA A 73 13.85 -5.78 -4.97
C ALA A 73 13.52 -4.96 -6.23
N TRP A 74 14.15 -5.27 -7.38
CA TRP A 74 13.90 -4.58 -8.65
C TRP A 74 12.74 -5.15 -9.48
N HIS A 75 12.26 -6.36 -9.14
CA HIS A 75 11.22 -7.05 -9.91
C HIS A 75 9.92 -6.25 -10.02
N ALA A 76 9.53 -5.56 -8.93
CA ALA A 76 8.34 -4.72 -8.87
C ALA A 76 8.70 -3.30 -8.42
N HIS A 77 9.55 -2.63 -9.19
CA HIS A 77 10.10 -1.29 -8.88
C HIS A 77 9.06 -0.20 -8.59
N TYR A 78 7.82 -0.37 -9.04
CA TYR A 78 6.72 0.56 -8.80
C TYR A 78 5.95 0.26 -7.48
N ALA A 79 6.07 -0.94 -6.94
CA ALA A 79 5.34 -1.37 -5.75
C ALA A 79 6.27 -1.34 -4.53
N LEU A 80 5.79 -0.76 -3.44
CA LEU A 80 6.54 -0.73 -2.18
C LEU A 80 6.21 -1.97 -1.36
N LYS A 81 7.20 -2.85 -1.17
CA LYS A 81 7.04 -4.07 -0.37
C LYS A 81 6.58 -3.76 1.05
N GLY A 82 5.54 -4.45 1.51
CA GLY A 82 4.89 -4.23 2.80
C GLY A 82 3.69 -3.27 2.75
N TYR A 83 3.42 -2.62 1.62
CA TYR A 83 2.32 -1.66 1.44
C TYR A 83 1.53 -1.93 0.15
N GLU A 84 1.58 -3.16 -0.37
CA GLU A 84 0.97 -3.51 -1.66
C GLU A 84 -0.57 -3.38 -1.68
N ASN A 85 -1.22 -3.32 -0.51
CA ASN A 85 -2.66 -3.12 -0.39
C ASN A 85 -3.09 -1.65 -0.57
N MET A 86 -2.15 -0.71 -0.52
CA MET A 86 -2.43 0.72 -0.68
C MET A 86 -2.49 1.12 -2.16
N GLU A 87 -3.08 2.29 -2.45
CA GLU A 87 -3.05 2.84 -3.81
C GLU A 87 -1.61 3.05 -4.29
N LEU A 88 -1.34 2.77 -5.57
CA LEU A 88 0.00 2.91 -6.15
C LEU A 88 0.57 4.32 -5.98
N SER A 89 -0.27 5.35 -6.09
CA SER A 89 0.11 6.75 -5.85
C SER A 89 0.65 6.95 -4.41
N THR A 90 -0.03 6.37 -3.43
CA THR A 90 0.38 6.41 -2.03
C THR A 90 1.67 5.62 -1.81
N GLN A 91 1.80 4.44 -2.42
CA GLN A 91 3.05 3.65 -2.36
C GLN A 91 4.26 4.44 -2.90
N LEU A 92 4.10 5.17 -4.01
CA LEU A 92 5.16 6.00 -4.58
C LEU A 92 5.53 7.18 -3.66
N LEU A 93 4.54 7.81 -3.03
CA LEU A 93 4.81 8.86 -2.04
C LEU A 93 5.56 8.30 -0.82
N LEU A 94 5.17 7.11 -0.33
CA LEU A 94 5.84 6.42 0.77
C LEU A 94 7.29 6.07 0.41
N PHE A 95 7.52 5.54 -0.79
CA PHE A 95 8.86 5.24 -1.31
C PHE A 95 9.75 6.48 -1.27
N ASP A 96 9.27 7.60 -1.81
CA ASP A 96 9.96 8.88 -1.79
C ASP A 96 10.24 9.39 -0.38
N ALA A 97 9.25 9.29 0.52
CA ALA A 97 9.37 9.73 1.91
C ALA A 97 10.45 8.92 2.66
N ILE A 98 10.44 7.59 2.51
CA ILE A 98 11.43 6.69 3.10
C ILE A 98 12.83 7.01 2.55
N GLN A 99 12.96 7.12 1.22
CA GLN A 99 14.24 7.43 0.58
C GLN A 99 14.81 8.79 1.02
N LYS A 100 13.94 9.79 1.21
CA LYS A 100 14.33 11.15 1.63
C LYS A 100 14.47 11.30 3.15
N GLY A 101 14.21 10.26 3.94
CA GLY A 101 14.27 10.31 5.40
C GLY A 101 13.18 11.16 6.04
N VAL A 102 12.04 11.33 5.38
CA VAL A 102 10.84 11.95 5.97
C VAL A 102 10.16 10.91 6.84
N ASN A 103 9.81 11.28 8.07
CA ASN A 103 9.11 10.36 8.95
C ASN A 103 7.67 10.20 8.46
N VAL A 104 7.16 8.97 8.53
CA VAL A 104 5.82 8.62 8.05
C VAL A 104 5.07 7.86 9.14
N ASN A 105 3.79 8.17 9.29
CA ASN A 105 2.84 7.38 10.04
C ASN A 105 1.57 7.20 9.20
N ILE A 106 1.20 5.95 8.96
CA ILE A 106 -0.05 5.62 8.27
C ILE A 106 -1.17 5.68 9.31
N LEU A 107 -2.08 6.63 9.13
CA LEU A 107 -3.21 6.82 10.03
C LEU A 107 -4.39 5.94 9.66
N ASP A 108 -4.63 5.77 8.35
CA ASP A 108 -5.63 4.86 7.81
C ASP A 108 -5.14 4.32 6.47
N GLU A 109 -4.92 3.00 6.40
CA GLU A 109 -4.45 2.32 5.19
C GLU A 109 -5.53 2.29 4.10
N ASN A 110 -6.80 2.14 4.46
CA ASN A 110 -7.90 2.03 3.50
C ASN A 110 -8.25 3.41 2.92
N ASP A 111 -8.27 4.44 3.77
CA ASP A 111 -8.55 5.82 3.36
C ASP A 111 -7.32 6.57 2.81
N GLN A 112 -6.19 5.86 2.63
CA GLN A 112 -4.93 6.41 2.10
C GLN A 112 -4.44 7.64 2.88
N PHE A 113 -4.55 7.62 4.21
CA PHE A 113 -4.33 8.77 5.06
C PHE A 113 -2.97 8.70 5.77
N LEU A 114 -2.10 9.67 5.48
CA LEU A 114 -0.73 9.72 5.96
C LEU A 114 -0.47 10.96 6.80
N LYS A 115 0.35 10.80 7.84
CA LYS A 115 1.06 11.89 8.52
C LYS A 115 2.53 11.83 8.12
N LEU A 116 3.04 12.92 7.58
CA LEU A 116 4.45 13.11 7.23
C LEU A 116 5.04 14.17 8.17
N TRP A 117 6.29 13.99 8.63
CA TRP A 117 6.96 15.04 9.39
C TRP A 117 8.49 15.00 9.29
N HIS A 118 9.09 16.18 9.45
CA HIS A 118 10.55 16.35 9.52
C HIS A 118 10.88 17.49 10.48
N GLY A 119 11.62 17.20 11.55
CA GLY A 119 11.78 18.12 12.67
C GLY A 119 10.41 18.46 13.28
N ASP A 120 10.14 19.75 13.43
CA ASP A 120 8.87 20.25 13.99
C ASP A 120 7.76 20.44 12.94
N HIS A 121 8.06 20.27 11.65
CA HIS A 121 7.09 20.46 10.57
C HIS A 121 6.32 19.17 10.30
N VAL A 122 4.99 19.27 10.31
CA VAL A 122 4.06 18.15 10.11
C VAL A 122 3.11 18.47 8.96
N GLU A 123 2.91 17.51 8.06
CA GLU A 123 1.89 17.57 7.01
C GLU A 123 0.99 16.32 7.05
N TYR A 124 -0.28 16.53 6.71
CA TYR A 124 -1.23 15.45 6.51
C TYR A 124 -1.53 15.36 5.02
N VAL A 125 -1.42 14.15 4.47
CA VAL A 125 -1.62 13.88 3.05
C VAL A 125 -2.61 12.74 2.90
N LYS A 126 -3.59 12.91 2.01
CA LYS A 126 -4.57 11.88 1.66
C LYS A 126 -4.49 11.55 0.17
N ASN A 127 -4.61 10.28 -0.20
CA ASN A 127 -4.54 9.78 -1.58
C ASN A 127 -3.30 10.33 -2.34
N ALA A 128 -2.19 10.49 -1.64
CA ALA A 128 -0.91 11.04 -2.09
C ALA A 128 -0.86 12.50 -2.59
N ASN A 129 -1.99 13.13 -2.92
CA ASN A 129 -2.01 14.46 -3.53
C ASN A 129 -2.91 15.49 -2.82
N MET A 130 -3.76 15.08 -1.88
CA MET A 130 -4.60 16.00 -1.12
C MET A 130 -3.80 16.50 0.08
N THR A 131 -3.44 17.78 0.09
CA THR A 131 -2.51 18.38 1.05
C THR A 131 -3.07 19.67 1.66
N VAL A 132 -2.37 20.22 2.65
CA VAL A 132 -2.68 21.55 3.22
C VAL A 132 -2.53 22.69 2.20
N LYS A 133 -1.86 22.46 1.07
CA LYS A 133 -1.69 23.45 0.00
C LYS A 133 -2.95 23.58 -0.86
N ASP A 134 -3.85 22.61 -0.78
CA ASP A 134 -5.15 22.66 -1.43
C ASP A 134 -6.11 23.51 -0.61
N ASN A 135 -6.74 24.49 -1.25
CA ASN A 135 -7.82 25.24 -0.59
C ASN A 135 -8.99 24.28 -0.31
N TYR A 136 -9.61 24.40 0.86
CA TYR A 136 -10.78 23.61 1.26
C TYR A 136 -11.89 23.57 0.19
N ILE A 137 -12.09 24.67 -0.55
CA ILE A 137 -13.11 24.76 -1.60
C ILE A 137 -12.73 23.97 -2.86
N THR A 138 -11.43 23.74 -3.11
CA THR A 138 -10.94 23.10 -4.34
C THR A 138 -11.48 21.67 -4.50
N PRO A 139 -11.37 20.75 -3.52
CA PRO A 139 -11.99 19.44 -3.60
C PRO A 139 -13.51 19.48 -3.82
N LEU A 140 -14.22 20.37 -3.12
CA LEU A 140 -15.68 20.52 -3.22
C LEU A 140 -16.12 20.98 -4.61
N VAL A 141 -15.35 21.88 -5.24
CA VAL A 141 -15.60 22.33 -6.61
C VAL A 141 -15.34 21.20 -7.59
N MET A 142 -14.20 20.50 -7.47
CA MET A 142 -13.79 19.43 -8.38
C MET A 142 -14.75 18.24 -8.37
N GLU A 143 -15.32 17.91 -7.21
CA GLU A 143 -16.37 16.88 -7.09
C GLU A 143 -17.64 17.27 -7.88
N ASN A 144 -17.95 18.57 -7.93
CA ASN A 144 -19.10 19.09 -8.66
C ASN A 144 -18.74 19.51 -10.11
N LYS A 145 -18.93 18.57 -11.03
CA LYS A 145 -18.69 18.76 -12.48
C LYS A 145 -19.40 19.99 -13.07
N VAL A 146 -20.60 20.34 -12.59
CA VAL A 146 -21.36 21.51 -13.10
C VAL A 146 -20.73 22.82 -12.63
N VAL A 147 -20.36 22.90 -11.35
CA VAL A 147 -19.70 24.07 -10.77
C VAL A 147 -18.32 24.26 -11.40
N THR A 148 -17.52 23.20 -11.50
CA THR A 148 -16.20 23.21 -12.16
C THR A 148 -16.30 23.78 -13.58
N LYS A 149 -17.25 23.30 -14.40
CA LYS A 149 -17.44 23.80 -15.78
C LYS A 149 -17.78 25.29 -15.82
N LYS A 150 -18.65 25.76 -14.93
CA LYS A 150 -19.04 27.18 -14.88
C LYS A 150 -17.87 28.07 -14.54
N LEU A 151 -17.05 27.69 -13.54
CA LEU A 151 -15.88 28.46 -13.15
C LEU A 151 -14.82 28.48 -14.25
N LEU A 152 -14.56 27.35 -14.89
CA LEU A 152 -13.62 27.27 -16.03
C LEU A 152 -14.08 28.12 -17.22
N ALA A 153 -15.38 28.08 -17.57
CA ALA A 153 -15.95 28.92 -18.63
C ALA A 153 -15.82 30.41 -18.32
N GLN A 154 -16.12 30.82 -17.07
CA GLN A 154 -15.97 32.21 -16.62
C GLN A 154 -14.53 32.70 -16.68
N ALA A 155 -13.57 31.81 -16.40
CA ALA A 155 -12.15 32.09 -16.52
C ALA A 155 -11.63 32.05 -17.98
N GLY A 156 -12.49 31.79 -18.97
CA GLY A 156 -12.15 31.79 -20.40
C GLY A 156 -11.56 30.48 -20.91
N PHE A 157 -11.59 29.39 -20.13
CA PHE A 157 -11.13 28.08 -20.58
C PHE A 157 -12.19 27.41 -21.48
N PRO A 158 -11.76 26.69 -22.54
CA PRO A 158 -12.67 25.93 -23.38
C PRO A 158 -13.28 24.77 -22.58
N VAL A 159 -14.60 24.79 -22.41
CA VAL A 159 -15.36 23.70 -21.80
C VAL A 159 -16.44 23.19 -22.75
N PRO A 160 -16.68 21.87 -22.81
CA PRO A 160 -17.73 21.33 -23.66
C PRO A 160 -19.09 21.78 -23.14
N ALA A 161 -19.86 22.40 -24.03
CA ALA A 161 -21.26 22.72 -23.78
C ALA A 161 -22.05 21.42 -23.60
N GLY A 162 -22.72 21.26 -22.47
CA GLY A 162 -23.50 20.07 -22.17
C GLY A 162 -24.46 20.34 -21.03
N GLN A 163 -25.65 19.74 -21.12
CA GLN A 163 -26.73 19.96 -20.16
C GLN A 163 -27.13 18.63 -19.54
N GLU A 164 -27.20 18.59 -18.20
CA GLU A 164 -27.84 17.47 -17.50
C GLU A 164 -29.35 17.66 -17.58
N LEU A 165 -30.04 16.62 -18.06
CA LEU A 165 -31.48 16.61 -18.29
C LEU A 165 -32.05 15.49 -17.43
N ALA A 166 -32.86 15.86 -16.43
CA ALA A 166 -33.41 14.90 -15.46
C ALA A 166 -34.66 14.17 -16.00
N ASP A 167 -35.24 14.65 -17.09
CA ASP A 167 -36.51 14.17 -17.64
C ASP A 167 -36.49 14.14 -19.18
N LYS A 168 -37.23 13.19 -19.75
CA LYS A 168 -37.29 12.94 -21.19
C LYS A 168 -37.93 14.09 -21.97
N ASP A 169 -38.97 14.73 -21.43
CA ASP A 169 -39.66 15.82 -22.12
C ASP A 169 -38.77 17.07 -22.17
N ILE A 170 -38.00 17.33 -21.12
CA ILE A 170 -36.97 18.38 -21.11
C ILE A 170 -35.89 18.06 -22.15
N ALA A 171 -35.48 16.80 -22.26
CA ALA A 171 -34.47 16.37 -23.24
C ALA A 171 -34.92 16.57 -24.69
N LEU A 172 -36.18 16.23 -25.01
CA LEU A 172 -36.74 16.46 -26.35
C LEU A 172 -36.80 17.94 -26.71
N ARG A 173 -37.14 18.80 -25.74
CA ARG A 173 -37.07 20.26 -25.94
C ARG A 173 -35.64 20.75 -26.17
N TYR A 174 -34.68 20.25 -25.39
CA TYR A 174 -33.27 20.62 -25.55
C TYR A 174 -32.68 20.15 -26.87
N PHE A 175 -33.10 18.99 -27.39
CA PHE A 175 -32.64 18.47 -28.68
C PHE A 175 -32.81 19.49 -29.83
N SER A 176 -33.90 20.26 -29.83
CA SER A 176 -34.12 21.31 -30.83
C SER A 176 -33.00 22.37 -30.89
N GLN A 177 -32.26 22.58 -29.79
CA GLN A 177 -31.18 23.56 -29.68
C GLN A 177 -29.81 23.01 -30.13
N VAL A 178 -29.69 21.69 -30.28
CA VAL A 178 -28.41 21.01 -30.53
C VAL A 178 -28.45 20.05 -31.72
N LYS A 179 -29.59 19.92 -32.41
CA LYS A 179 -29.82 18.97 -33.51
C LYS A 179 -28.82 19.06 -34.68
N ASP A 180 -28.25 20.24 -34.93
CA ASP A 180 -27.33 20.50 -36.05
C ASP A 180 -25.85 20.42 -35.60
N LYS A 181 -25.59 19.86 -34.42
CA LYS A 181 -24.25 19.68 -33.84
C LYS A 181 -23.97 18.20 -33.62
N ASP A 182 -22.69 17.84 -33.61
CA ASP A 182 -22.28 16.51 -33.15
C ASP A 182 -22.52 16.41 -31.64
N ILE A 183 -23.42 15.49 -31.24
CA ILE A 183 -23.83 15.31 -29.84
C ILE A 183 -23.42 13.95 -29.30
N VAL A 184 -23.10 13.90 -28.01
CA VAL A 184 -22.88 12.66 -27.25
C VAL A 184 -23.92 12.58 -26.14
N VAL A 185 -24.70 11.49 -26.12
CA VAL A 185 -25.69 11.22 -25.08
C VAL A 185 -25.13 10.13 -24.16
N LYS A 186 -25.09 10.39 -22.86
CA LYS A 186 -24.61 9.43 -21.86
C LYS A 186 -25.39 9.51 -20.54
N PRO A 187 -25.57 8.40 -19.80
CA PRO A 187 -26.14 8.42 -18.47
C PRO A 187 -25.23 9.19 -17.49
N LYS A 188 -25.81 9.68 -16.38
CA LYS A 188 -25.09 10.49 -15.38
C LYS A 188 -23.98 9.70 -14.66
N SER A 189 -24.21 8.41 -14.42
CA SER A 189 -23.22 7.45 -13.95
C SER A 189 -22.69 6.65 -15.14
N THR A 190 -21.41 6.84 -15.45
CA THR A 190 -20.64 5.94 -16.30
C THR A 190 -19.73 5.12 -15.40
N ASN A 191 -20.32 4.18 -14.66
CA ASN A 191 -19.55 3.00 -14.29
C ASN A 191 -19.69 2.07 -15.49
N TYR A 192 -18.57 1.69 -16.11
CA TYR A 192 -18.57 0.49 -16.92
C TYR A 192 -19.11 -0.61 -16.01
N ALA A 193 -20.18 -1.29 -16.43
CA ALA A 193 -20.66 -2.45 -15.72
C ALA A 193 -19.52 -3.47 -15.67
N ASP A 194 -19.17 -3.94 -14.48
CA ASP A 194 -18.70 -5.30 -14.32
C ASP A 194 -19.87 -6.27 -14.58
#